data_AF-A0AA92M9D1-F1
#
_entry.id   AF-A0AA92M9D1-F1
#
_cell.length_a   1.000
_cell.length_b   1.000
_cell.length_c   1.000
_cell.angle_alpha   90.00
_cell.angle_beta   90.00
_cell.angle_gamma   90.00
#
_symmetry.space_group_name_H-M   'P 1'
#
loop_
_entity.id
_entity.type
_entity.pdbx_description
1 polymer ?
#
loop_
_entity_poly.entity_id
_entity_poly.type
_entity_poly.pdbx_seq_one_letter_code
_entity_poly.pdbx_strand_id
1 'polypeptide(L)'
;MRQVIYYSLMLLLGFFWYRYGQKLLRQGPRDENDELAKGPLGPVGLLMSAGIACTLFFFMMRGLIRREIPCVGKGCQSQLYTLAANAADYWANMFFLLWMVLGLGYAVYVTLRIWLRP
;
A
#
# COMPACT_ATOMS: atom_id res chain seq x y z
N MET A 1 22.22 -11.29 2.43
CA MET A 1 22.26 -10.10 1.53
C MET A 1 20.94 -9.83 0.81
N ARG A 2 20.32 -10.81 0.14
CA ARG A 2 19.05 -10.61 -0.61
C ARG A 2 17.91 -9.98 0.20
N GLN A 3 17.67 -10.42 1.43
CA GLN A 3 16.61 -9.84 2.27
C GLN A 3 16.88 -8.38 2.67
N VAL A 4 18.12 -8.06 3.02
CA VAL A 4 18.52 -6.67 3.35
C VAL A 4 18.29 -5.74 2.16
N ILE A 5 18.66 -6.17 0.95
CA ILE A 5 18.42 -5.42 -0.29
C ILE A 5 16.92 -5.27 -0.56
N TYR A 6 16.14 -6.32 -0.35
CA TYR A 6 14.69 -6.29 -0.57
C TYR A 6 13.99 -5.29 0.36
N TYR A 7 14.27 -5.34 1.67
CA TYR A 7 13.66 -4.42 2.63
C TYR A 7 14.16 -2.98 2.47
N SER A 8 15.44 -2.78 2.12
CA SER A 8 15.95 -1.43 1.85
C SER A 8 15.31 -0.81 0.60
N LEU A 9 15.11 -1.60 -0.46
CA LEU A 9 14.39 -1.17 -1.66
C LEU A 9 12.94 -0.82 -1.35
N MET A 10 12.25 -1.58 -0.51
CA MET A 10 10.89 -1.23 -0.05
C MET A 10 10.88 0.10 0.68
N LEU A 11 11.79 0.32 1.65
CA LEU A 11 11.86 1.58 2.38
C LEU A 11 12.14 2.77 1.46
N LEU A 12 13.06 2.61 0.49
CA LEU A 12 13.35 3.64 -0.51
C LEU A 12 12.11 3.94 -1.36
N LEU A 13 11.41 2.91 -1.83
CA LEU A 13 10.15 3.08 -2.57
C LEU A 13 9.12 3.87 -1.75
N GLY A 14 8.98 3.56 -0.46
CA GLY A 14 8.10 4.29 0.45
C GLY A 14 8.49 5.76 0.61
N PHE A 15 9.80 6.03 0.75
CA PHE A 15 10.31 7.39 0.84
C PHE A 15 10.03 8.20 -0.44
N PHE A 16 10.27 7.63 -1.61
CA PHE A 16 9.97 8.26 -2.89
C PHE A 16 8.46 8.50 -3.07
N TRP A 17 7.63 7.51 -2.73
CA TRP A 17 6.17 7.61 -2.81
C TRP A 17 5.63 8.69 -1.87
N TYR A 18 6.13 8.74 -0.64
CA TYR A 18 5.79 9.77 0.33
C TYR A 18 6.17 11.16 -0.20
N ARG A 19 7.42 11.33 -0.66
CA ARG A 19 7.90 12.62 -1.20
C ARG A 19 7.11 13.07 -2.42
N TYR A 20 6.76 12.15 -3.31
CA TYR A 20 5.89 12.41 -4.46
C TYR A 20 4.51 12.93 -4.02
N GLY A 21 3.85 12.22 -3.10
CA GLY A 21 2.57 12.66 -2.55
C GLY A 21 2.65 14.00 -1.82
N GLN A 22 3.72 14.27 -1.08
CA GLN A 22 3.94 15.56 -0.42
C GLN A 22 4.16 16.69 -1.43
N LYS A 23 4.86 16.43 -2.55
CA LYS A 23 5.04 17.41 -3.63
C LYS A 23 3.69 17.79 -4.24
N LEU A 24 2.86 16.80 -4.55
CA LEU A 24 1.47 16.99 -5.02
C LEU A 24 0.63 17.77 -4.00
N LEU A 25 0.75 17.44 -2.71
CA LEU A 25 0.02 18.12 -1.65
C LEU A 25 0.43 19.58 -1.46
N ARG A 26 1.65 19.96 -1.87
CA ARG A 26 2.17 21.33 -1.82
C ARG A 26 1.88 22.14 -3.07
N GLN A 27 1.58 21.50 -4.20
CA GLN A 27 1.13 22.22 -5.39
C GLN A 27 -0.17 22.97 -5.08
N GLY A 28 -0.31 24.17 -5.64
CA GLY A 28 -1.49 25.00 -5.50
C GLY A 28 -2.75 24.38 -6.15
N PRO A 29 -3.87 25.12 -6.19
CA PRO A 29 -5.11 24.63 -6.79
C PRO A 29 -5.00 24.40 -8.30
N ARG A 30 -4.05 25.09 -8.96
CA ARG A 30 -3.75 24.92 -10.38
C ARG A 30 -2.34 24.37 -10.59
N ASP A 31 -2.23 23.48 -11.56
CA ASP A 31 -0.99 22.87 -12.03
C ASP A 31 -0.23 23.81 -13.00
N GLU A 32 0.99 23.43 -13.41
CA GLU A 32 1.84 24.20 -14.35
C GLU A 32 1.16 24.49 -15.70
N ASN A 33 0.16 23.70 -16.07
CA ASN A 33 -0.64 23.86 -17.30
C ASN A 33 -1.96 24.67 -17.09
N ASP A 34 -2.12 25.34 -15.94
CA ASP A 34 -3.34 26.08 -15.53
C ASP A 34 -4.60 25.20 -15.35
N GLU A 35 -4.43 23.86 -15.33
CA GLU A 35 -5.51 22.91 -15.03
C GLU A 35 -5.67 22.70 -13.51
N LEU A 36 -6.86 22.29 -13.06
CA LEU A 36 -7.09 21.86 -11.68
C LEU A 36 -6.13 20.74 -11.29
N ALA A 37 -5.47 20.87 -10.14
CA ALA A 37 -4.52 19.87 -9.65
C ALA A 37 -5.18 18.47 -9.58
N LYS A 38 -4.63 17.51 -10.34
CA LYS A 38 -5.15 16.15 -10.40
C LYS A 38 -4.50 15.28 -9.33
N GLY A 39 -5.33 14.55 -8.59
CA GLY A 39 -4.85 13.51 -7.67
C GLY A 39 -4.16 12.37 -8.43
N PRO A 40 -3.32 11.57 -7.74
CA PRO A 40 -2.63 10.44 -8.36
C PRO A 40 -3.60 9.35 -8.87
N LEU A 41 -4.84 9.32 -8.36
CA LEU A 41 -5.88 8.41 -8.76
C LEU A 41 -7.05 9.18 -9.38
N GLY A 42 -7.58 8.69 -10.50
CA GLY A 42 -8.89 9.12 -11.02
C GLY A 42 -10.05 8.54 -10.20
N PRO A 43 -11.32 8.90 -10.49
CA PRO A 43 -12.49 8.45 -9.72
C PRO A 43 -12.60 6.92 -9.60
N VAL A 44 -12.45 6.22 -10.73
CA VAL A 44 -12.48 4.74 -10.76
C VAL A 44 -11.28 4.15 -10.02
N GLY A 45 -10.09 4.75 -10.20
CA GLY A 45 -8.87 4.33 -9.51
C GLY A 45 -8.98 4.49 -8.00
N LEU A 46 -9.66 5.53 -7.52
CA LEU A 46 -9.92 5.76 -6.10
C LEU A 46 -10.82 4.67 -5.52
N LEU A 47 -11.93 4.34 -6.18
CA LEU A 47 -12.83 3.28 -5.71
C LEU A 47 -12.14 1.90 -5.70
N MET A 48 -11.39 1.59 -6.77
CA MET A 48 -10.64 0.33 -6.85
C MET A 48 -9.55 0.24 -5.79
N SER A 49 -8.73 1.28 -5.64
CA SER A 49 -7.66 1.30 -4.62
C SER A 49 -8.21 1.24 -3.21
N ALA A 50 -9.31 1.95 -2.90
CA ALA A 50 -9.99 1.86 -1.61
C ALA A 50 -10.54 0.46 -1.35
N GLY A 51 -11.25 -0.14 -2.31
CA GLY A 51 -11.80 -1.50 -2.19
C GLY A 51 -10.71 -2.56 -1.98
N ILE A 52 -9.63 -2.48 -2.75
CA ILE A 52 -8.47 -3.37 -2.61
C ILE A 52 -7.79 -3.15 -1.26
N ALA A 53 -7.55 -1.91 -0.84
CA ALA A 53 -6.93 -1.59 0.45
C ALA A 53 -7.75 -2.15 1.62
N CYS A 54 -9.08 -1.97 1.62
CA CYS A 54 -9.98 -2.54 2.62
C CYS A 54 -9.90 -4.06 2.66
N THR A 55 -9.87 -4.71 1.49
CA THR A 55 -9.78 -6.17 1.38
C THR A 55 -8.45 -6.70 1.93
N LEU A 56 -7.34 -6.06 1.55
CA LEU A 56 -6.01 -6.41 2.05
C LEU A 56 -5.88 -6.18 3.56
N PHE A 57 -6.45 -5.08 4.06
CA PHE A 57 -6.47 -4.78 5.49
C PHE A 57 -7.28 -5.83 6.27
N PHE A 58 -8.41 -6.28 5.73
CA PHE A 58 -9.18 -7.38 6.31
C PHE A 58 -8.36 -8.68 6.37
N PHE A 59 -7.65 -9.05 5.30
CA PHE A 59 -6.78 -10.23 5.31
C PHE A 59 -5.64 -10.11 6.32
N MET A 60 -5.05 -8.92 6.45
CA MET A 60 -4.02 -8.63 7.45
C MET A 60 -4.57 -8.81 8.87
N MET A 61 -5.72 -8.20 9.19
CA MET A 61 -6.37 -8.35 10.50
C MET A 61 -6.72 -9.80 10.79
N ARG A 62 -7.31 -10.50 9.82
CA ARG A 62 -7.64 -11.92 9.94
C ARG A 62 -6.39 -12.75 10.22
N GLY A 63 -5.29 -12.50 9.52
CA GLY A 63 -4.05 -13.26 9.73
C GLY A 63 -3.37 -12.94 11.07
N LEU A 64 -3.53 -11.73 11.62
CA LEU A 64 -3.05 -11.39 12.96
C LEU A 64 -3.85 -12.11 14.05
N ILE A 65 -5.18 -12.13 13.90
CA ILE A 65 -6.10 -12.78 14.86
C ILE A 65 -5.92 -14.30 14.80
N ARG A 66 -5.94 -14.89 13.60
CA ARG A 66 -5.85 -16.35 13.41
C ARG A 66 -4.42 -16.89 13.45
N ARG A 67 -3.40 -16.03 13.39
CA ARG A 67 -1.97 -16.40 13.32
C ARG A 67 -1.64 -17.31 12.12
N GLU A 68 -2.44 -17.21 11.08
CA GLU A 68 -2.34 -17.99 9.84
C GLU A 68 -2.55 -17.06 8.64
N ILE A 69 -1.69 -17.18 7.63
CA ILE A 69 -1.82 -16.45 6.36
C ILE A 69 -1.75 -17.44 5.21
N PRO A 70 -2.72 -17.43 4.28
CA PRO A 70 -2.52 -18.09 2.99
C PRO A 70 -1.44 -17.33 2.22
N CYS A 71 -0.46 -18.05 1.67
CA CYS A 71 0.59 -17.41 0.89
C CYS A 71 0.01 -16.58 -0.27
N VAL A 72 0.43 -15.32 -0.36
CA VAL A 72 -0.05 -14.37 -1.38
C VAL A 72 1.08 -14.17 -2.41
N GLY A 73 1.11 -14.96 -3.49
CA GLY A 73 2.13 -14.82 -4.54
C GLY A 73 2.11 -15.91 -5.63
N LYS A 74 2.79 -15.65 -6.76
CA LYS A 74 2.82 -16.52 -7.97
C LYS A 74 3.52 -17.89 -7.82
N GLY A 75 3.99 -18.24 -6.62
CA GLY A 75 4.69 -19.50 -6.34
C GLY A 75 4.01 -20.40 -5.33
N CYS A 76 2.86 -20.00 -4.77
CA CYS A 76 2.23 -20.73 -3.68
C CYS A 76 0.89 -21.32 -4.09
N GLN A 77 0.78 -22.63 -3.96
CA GLN A 77 -0.44 -23.43 -4.12
C GLN A 77 -1.41 -23.21 -2.96
N SER A 78 -1.73 -21.96 -2.61
CA SER A 78 -2.59 -21.60 -1.45
C SER A 78 -2.16 -22.21 -0.10
N GLN A 79 -0.86 -22.49 0.07
CA GLN A 79 -0.34 -23.07 1.31
C GLN A 79 -0.54 -22.10 2.48
N LEU A 80 -0.97 -22.65 3.63
CA LEU A 80 -1.18 -21.92 4.87
C LEU A 80 0.14 -21.82 5.65
N TYR A 81 0.63 -20.60 5.83
CA TYR A 81 1.75 -20.33 6.73
C TYR A 81 1.21 -19.99 8.12
N THR A 82 1.58 -20.79 9.11
CA THR A 82 1.25 -20.55 10.50
C THR A 82 2.44 -19.90 11.21
N LEU A 83 2.17 -19.05 12.20
CA LEU A 83 3.21 -18.43 13.02
C LEU A 83 4.09 -19.49 13.73
N ALA A 84 3.50 -20.62 14.10
CA ALA A 84 4.18 -21.69 14.84
C ALA A 84 5.12 -22.53 13.98
N ALA A 85 4.73 -22.83 12.73
CA ALA A 85 5.54 -23.67 11.84
C ALA A 85 6.53 -22.85 11.00
N ASN A 86 6.11 -21.67 10.52
CA ASN A 86 6.84 -20.89 9.51
C ASN A 86 6.84 -19.39 9.87
N ALA A 87 7.46 -19.04 11.01
CA ALA A 87 7.45 -17.68 11.54
C ALA A 87 8.02 -16.63 10.57
N ALA A 88 9.13 -16.94 9.89
CA ALA A 88 9.78 -16.00 8.96
C ALA A 88 8.88 -15.67 7.75
N ASP A 89 8.31 -16.68 7.11
CA ASP A 89 7.44 -16.51 5.94
C ASP A 89 6.10 -15.85 6.30
N TYR A 90 5.58 -16.15 7.50
CA TYR A 90 4.39 -15.47 8.04
C TYR A 90 4.62 -13.96 8.15
N TRP A 91 5.73 -13.54 8.79
CA TRP A 91 6.03 -12.12 8.99
C TRP A 91 6.40 -11.40 7.69
N ALA A 92 7.08 -12.07 6.75
CA ALA A 92 7.35 -11.51 5.43
C ALA A 92 6.05 -11.20 4.67
N ASN A 93 5.08 -12.12 4.68
CA ASN A 93 3.76 -11.88 4.08
C ASN A 93 2.97 -10.78 4.81
N MET A 94 3.00 -10.75 6.14
CA MET A 94 2.38 -9.67 6.92
C MET A 94 2.96 -8.30 6.58
N PHE A 95 4.28 -8.22 6.51
CA PHE A 95 4.97 -6.98 6.18
C PHE A 95 4.61 -6.49 4.78
N PHE A 96 4.53 -7.40 3.81
CA PHE A 96 4.09 -7.07 2.46
C PHE A 96 2.64 -6.56 2.43
N LEU A 97 1.71 -7.24 3.11
CA LEU A 97 0.31 -6.80 3.22
C LEU A 97 0.20 -5.41 3.84
N LEU A 98 0.92 -5.17 4.95
CA LEU A 98 0.98 -3.87 5.59
C LEU A 98 1.49 -2.80 4.62
N TRP A 99 2.55 -3.12 3.87
CA TRP A 99 3.14 -2.18 2.90
C TRP A 99 2.15 -1.81 1.78
N MET A 100 1.42 -2.79 1.26
CA MET A 100 0.40 -2.57 0.23
C MET A 100 -0.76 -1.71 0.76
N VAL A 101 -1.24 -1.99 1.98
CA VAL A 101 -2.30 -1.22 2.63
C VAL A 101 -1.85 0.23 2.85
N LEU A 102 -0.64 0.46 3.36
CA LEU A 102 -0.11 1.80 3.57
C LEU A 102 0.07 2.57 2.25
N GLY A 103 0.61 1.92 1.22
CA GLY A 103 0.82 2.54 -0.10
C GLY A 103 -0.49 2.97 -0.76
N LEU A 104 -1.48 2.07 -0.81
CA LEU A 104 -2.80 2.37 -1.37
C LEU A 104 -3.57 3.38 -0.52
N GLY A 105 -3.53 3.24 0.80
CA GLY A 105 -4.17 4.17 1.73
C GLY A 105 -3.61 5.59 1.59
N TYR A 106 -2.29 5.74 1.44
CA TYR A 106 -1.67 7.04 1.20
C TYR A 106 -2.08 7.63 -0.16
N ALA A 107 -2.19 6.81 -1.21
CA ALA A 107 -2.65 7.26 -2.52
C ALA A 107 -4.09 7.79 -2.47
N VAL A 108 -4.98 7.07 -1.79
CA VAL A 108 -6.37 7.49 -1.54
C VAL A 108 -6.38 8.79 -0.73
N TYR A 109 -5.60 8.88 0.35
CA TYR A 109 -5.49 10.08 1.18
C TYR A 109 -5.06 11.31 0.38
N VAL A 110 -3.97 11.21 -0.40
CA VAL A 110 -3.47 12.31 -1.23
C VAL A 110 -4.52 12.75 -2.24
N THR A 111 -5.20 11.79 -2.88
CA THR A 111 -6.24 12.07 -3.88
C THR A 111 -7.42 12.82 -3.25
N LEU A 112 -7.96 12.32 -2.14
CA LEU A 112 -9.05 12.98 -1.42
C LEU A 112 -8.67 14.38 -0.93
N ARG A 113 -7.44 14.54 -0.41
CA ARG A 113 -6.95 15.83 0.06
C ARG A 113 -6.76 16.85 -1.05
N ILE A 114 -6.54 16.44 -2.30
CA ILE A 114 -6.49 17.34 -3.45
C ILE A 114 -7.90 17.69 -3.93
N TRP A 115 -8.78 16.70 -4.03
CA TRP A 115 -10.14 16.90 -4.53
C TRP A 115 -11.03 17.71 -3.60
N LEU A 116 -10.84 17.55 -2.29
CA LEU A 116 -11.57 18.26 -1.24
C LEU A 116 -10.84 19.54 -0.79
N ARG A 117 -9.89 20.06 -1.58
CA ARG A 117 -9.32 21.38 -1.29
C ARG A 117 -10.41 22.45 -1.47
N PRO A 118 -10.50 23.40 -0.53
CA PRO A 118 -11.36 24.58 -0.71
C PRO A 118 -10.87 25.44 -1.88
#